data_AF-A0A2G1X4I5-F1
#
_entry.id   AF-A0A2G1X4I5-F1
#
_cell.length_a   1.000
_cell.length_b   1.000
_cell.length_c   1.000
_cell.angle_alpha   90.00
_cell.angle_beta   90.00
_cell.angle_gamma   90.00
#
_symmetry.space_group_name_H-M   'P 1'
#
loop_
_entity.id
_entity.type
_entity.pdbx_description
1 polymer ?
#
loop_
_entity_poly.entity_id
_entity_poly.type
_entity_poly.pdbx_seq_one_letter_code
_entity_poly.pdbx_strand_id
1 'polypeptide(L)'
;LNEGHFVNDPAKVETVTEQMPERLRELDEWGMAYSRTEDGEIDQRFFGAQSFRRTAFAGDHTGESMLNALVDRAQELSVPYRENVMITKLVSDGDAVHGAVGFDMDTGEFVLFNAGTVVLAAGGHAAIYNRHTSRDDENNGDGAALAYDAGASLMDMEFIQFHPTGMAVDEDDPEWEPWSGRLVTEAVRGEGGRLFNAEGERFMEHYSPDQMELDARDVVARAIAQEVAEGRGTENGGVFLDISHRDAEFIEERLPRMYERFDDLGVDMAEEPVEVAPTSHYGMGGVAVDDHGETDVDGLFAIGETMAGVHGANRLGGNSLAETVAYGVVAGERIADRADGPGTVPDDLRESLVEPHFRELRAMANNDGEHDVGAVLADLRELMWEHAGILRDEASLREGLDRLAAV
;
A
#
# COMPACT_ATOMS: atom_id res chain seq x y z
N LEU A 1 -7.76 15.93 6.62
CA LEU A 1 -9.01 16.18 7.38
C LEU A 1 -10.25 15.76 6.57
N ASN A 2 -10.69 16.52 5.56
CA ASN A 2 -11.94 16.22 4.85
C ASN A 2 -11.97 14.82 4.20
N GLU A 3 -10.94 14.49 3.43
CA GLU A 3 -10.84 13.20 2.75
C GLU A 3 -10.74 12.02 3.73
N GLY A 4 -10.02 12.21 4.84
CA GLY A 4 -9.95 11.21 5.92
C GLY A 4 -11.24 11.13 6.76
N HIS A 5 -12.32 11.78 6.30
CA HIS A 5 -13.62 11.90 6.97
C HIS A 5 -13.53 12.35 8.43
N PHE A 6 -12.54 13.19 8.75
CA PHE A 6 -12.26 13.66 10.11
C PHE A 6 -11.94 12.56 11.13
N VAL A 7 -11.61 11.35 10.66
CA VAL A 7 -11.07 10.25 11.49
C VAL A 7 -9.57 10.41 11.68
N ASN A 8 -8.89 10.97 10.68
CA ASN A 8 -7.46 11.21 10.72
C ASN A 8 -7.05 12.14 11.89
N ASP A 9 -5.84 11.95 12.41
CA ASP A 9 -5.24 12.81 13.42
C ASP A 9 -4.78 14.14 12.77
N PRO A 10 -5.31 15.30 13.23
CA PRO A 10 -4.92 16.59 12.67
C PRO A 10 -3.44 16.94 12.86
N ALA A 11 -2.82 16.55 13.97
CA ALA A 11 -1.43 16.88 14.26
C ALA A 11 -0.50 16.13 13.30
N LYS A 12 -0.75 14.83 13.11
CA LYS A 12 0.01 14.00 12.14
C LYS A 12 -0.16 14.50 10.70
N VAL A 13 -1.38 14.90 10.33
CA VAL A 13 -1.61 15.53 9.01
C VAL A 13 -0.82 16.82 8.86
N GLU A 14 -0.82 17.69 9.88
CA GLU A 14 -0.05 18.93 9.88
C GLU A 14 1.45 18.62 9.71
N THR A 15 2.00 17.71 10.51
CA THR A 15 3.40 17.25 10.42
C THR A 15 3.77 16.83 9.00
N VAL A 16 3.00 15.95 8.36
CA VAL A 16 3.27 15.54 6.98
C VAL A 16 3.23 16.75 6.04
N THR A 17 2.22 17.60 6.13
CA THR A 17 2.08 18.75 5.23
C THR A 17 3.17 19.81 5.40
N GLU A 18 3.68 20.02 6.62
CA GLU A 18 4.75 20.97 6.91
C GLU A 18 6.13 20.47 6.45
N GLN A 19 6.37 19.15 6.55
CA GLN A 19 7.62 18.53 6.10
C GLN A 19 7.80 18.61 4.58
N MET A 20 6.73 18.35 3.81
CA MET A 20 6.87 18.08 2.39
C MET A 20 7.55 19.16 1.52
N PRO A 21 7.30 20.47 1.69
CA PRO A 21 7.97 21.47 0.86
C PRO A 21 9.51 21.40 0.93
N GLU A 22 10.08 21.09 2.08
CA GLU A 22 11.53 20.93 2.23
C GLU A 22 11.99 19.59 1.64
N ARG A 23 11.27 18.50 1.95
CA ARG A 23 11.59 17.15 1.47
C ARG A 23 11.57 17.06 -0.06
N LEU A 24 10.66 17.76 -0.74
CA LEU A 24 10.65 17.84 -2.20
C LEU A 24 11.94 18.45 -2.76
N ARG A 25 12.45 19.53 -2.14
CA ARG A 25 13.70 20.18 -2.57
C ARG A 25 14.91 19.32 -2.27
N GLU A 26 14.92 18.65 -1.11
CA GLU A 26 16.00 17.73 -0.73
C GLU A 26 16.09 16.53 -1.68
N LEU A 27 14.95 15.92 -2.03
CA LEU A 27 14.90 14.86 -3.04
C LEU A 27 15.38 15.36 -4.41
N ASP A 28 15.05 16.61 -4.77
CA ASP A 28 15.53 17.24 -6.00
C ASP A 28 17.06 17.42 -6.00
N GLU A 29 17.61 17.87 -4.86
CA GLU A 29 19.06 18.01 -4.64
C GLU A 29 19.78 16.65 -4.68
N TRP A 30 19.13 15.58 -4.22
CA TRP A 30 19.64 14.20 -4.31
C TRP A 30 19.50 13.59 -5.72
N GLY A 31 18.92 14.32 -6.67
CA GLY A 31 18.84 13.92 -8.07
C GLY A 31 17.56 13.20 -8.46
N MET A 32 16.48 13.29 -7.68
CA MET A 32 15.18 12.79 -8.09
C MET A 32 14.76 13.46 -9.41
N ALA A 33 14.34 12.64 -10.37
CA ALA A 33 14.11 13.05 -11.76
C ALA A 33 12.72 13.67 -11.95
N TYR A 34 12.38 14.70 -11.17
CA TYR A 34 11.11 15.40 -11.29
C TYR A 34 10.90 15.93 -12.72
N SER A 35 9.67 15.81 -13.20
CA SER A 35 9.19 16.54 -14.36
C SER A 35 9.32 18.04 -14.11
N ARG A 36 9.66 18.80 -15.16
CA ARG A 36 9.99 20.23 -15.05
C ARG A 36 9.03 21.09 -15.85
N THR A 37 8.80 22.29 -15.34
CA THR A 37 8.16 23.37 -16.11
C THR A 37 9.14 23.93 -17.15
N GLU A 38 8.66 24.78 -18.07
CA GLU A 38 9.51 25.50 -19.03
C GLU A 38 10.60 26.34 -18.35
N ASP A 39 10.33 26.84 -17.14
CA ASP A 39 11.26 27.64 -16.34
C ASP A 39 12.25 26.79 -15.54
N GLY A 40 12.16 25.46 -15.60
CA GLY A 40 13.07 24.52 -14.92
C GLY A 40 12.70 24.17 -13.48
N GLU A 41 11.56 24.65 -12.98
CA GLU A 41 11.05 24.33 -11.64
C GLU A 41 10.39 22.94 -11.61
N ILE A 42 10.22 22.35 -10.42
CA ILE A 42 9.46 21.10 -10.25
C ILE A 42 8.01 21.31 -10.71
N ASP A 43 7.56 20.52 -11.70
CA ASP A 43 6.18 20.57 -12.16
C ASP A 43 5.24 19.84 -11.19
N GLN A 44 4.01 20.31 -11.12
CA GLN A 44 2.96 19.79 -10.25
C GLN A 44 1.67 19.60 -11.04
N ARG A 45 0.93 18.53 -10.78
CA ARG A 45 -0.36 18.23 -11.43
C ARG A 45 -1.52 18.13 -10.45
N PHE A 46 -2.74 18.13 -10.98
CA PHE A 46 -3.91 17.71 -10.22
C PHE A 46 -3.87 16.19 -10.03
N PHE A 47 -4.30 15.71 -8.86
CA PHE A 47 -4.31 14.29 -8.53
C PHE A 47 -5.27 14.06 -7.36
N GLY A 48 -6.20 13.11 -7.44
CA GLY A 48 -7.09 12.65 -6.37
C GLY A 48 -7.79 13.71 -5.52
N ALA A 49 -8.95 14.21 -5.97
CA ALA A 49 -9.82 15.15 -5.24
C ALA A 49 -9.14 16.47 -4.76
N GLN A 50 -7.91 16.75 -5.18
CA GLN A 50 -7.18 17.95 -4.78
C GLN A 50 -7.62 19.20 -5.55
N SER A 51 -7.92 20.28 -4.83
CA SER A 51 -8.29 21.57 -5.44
C SER A 51 -7.12 22.38 -6.02
N PHE A 52 -5.87 21.94 -5.79
CA PHE A 52 -4.65 22.63 -6.24
C PHE A 52 -3.70 21.65 -6.92
N ARG A 53 -2.94 22.15 -7.92
CA ARG A 53 -1.81 21.42 -8.50
C ARG A 53 -0.66 21.41 -7.49
N ARG A 54 -0.53 20.32 -6.74
CA ARG A 54 0.53 20.18 -5.71
C ARG A 54 1.18 18.80 -5.67
N THR A 55 0.75 17.87 -6.52
CA THR A 55 1.41 16.58 -6.68
C THR A 55 2.60 16.75 -7.61
N ALA A 56 3.80 16.82 -7.03
CA ALA A 56 5.05 16.71 -7.76
C ALA A 56 5.21 15.29 -8.32
N PHE A 57 5.79 15.16 -9.52
CA PHE A 57 5.85 13.89 -10.23
C PHE A 57 7.09 13.77 -11.10
N ALA A 58 7.45 12.54 -11.42
CA ALA A 58 8.42 12.16 -12.46
C ALA A 58 7.69 11.26 -13.46
N GLY A 59 7.17 11.84 -14.55
CA GLY A 59 6.30 11.15 -15.50
C GLY A 59 5.17 10.37 -14.82
N ASP A 60 5.10 9.07 -15.10
CA ASP A 60 4.21 8.09 -14.46
C ASP A 60 4.96 7.09 -13.54
N HIS A 61 6.22 7.38 -13.18
CA HIS A 61 7.13 6.51 -12.42
C HIS A 61 7.75 7.19 -11.19
N THR A 62 6.97 8.05 -10.54
CA THR A 62 7.41 8.87 -9.41
C THR A 62 7.96 8.05 -8.25
N GLY A 63 7.32 6.92 -7.91
CA GLY A 63 7.78 6.04 -6.83
C GLY A 63 9.15 5.42 -7.10
N GLU A 64 9.40 4.98 -8.33
CA GLU A 64 10.69 4.42 -8.74
C GLU A 64 11.79 5.48 -8.71
N SER A 65 11.53 6.68 -9.24
CA SER A 65 12.50 7.77 -9.21
C SER A 65 12.87 8.18 -7.78
N MET A 66 11.89 8.24 -6.87
CA MET A 66 12.13 8.54 -5.46
C MET A 66 12.93 7.43 -4.77
N LEU A 67 12.58 6.17 -5.02
CA LEU A 67 13.28 5.02 -4.45
C LEU A 67 14.76 5.01 -4.88
N ASN A 68 15.04 5.21 -6.15
CA ASN A 68 16.41 5.27 -6.66
C ASN A 68 17.22 6.38 -5.98
N ALA A 69 16.67 7.59 -5.88
CA ALA A 69 17.34 8.71 -5.20
C ALA A 69 17.63 8.40 -3.71
N LEU A 70 16.69 7.77 -3.01
CA LEU A 70 16.85 7.38 -1.60
C LEU A 70 17.89 6.27 -1.41
N VAL A 71 17.88 5.25 -2.28
CA VAL A 71 18.84 4.15 -2.25
C VAL A 71 20.24 4.65 -2.56
N ASP A 72 20.41 5.45 -3.62
CA ASP A 72 21.69 6.06 -3.98
C ASP A 72 22.23 6.88 -2.80
N ARG A 73 21.37 7.68 -2.16
CA ARG A 73 21.75 8.46 -0.99
C ARG A 73 22.19 7.60 0.20
N ALA A 74 21.46 6.52 0.50
CA ALA A 74 21.81 5.58 1.57
C ALA A 74 23.16 4.89 1.31
N GLN A 75 23.43 4.54 0.05
CA GLN A 75 24.71 3.97 -0.38
C GLN A 75 25.88 4.96 -0.26
N GLU A 76 25.68 6.23 -0.65
CA GLU A 76 26.67 7.29 -0.45
C GLU A 76 27.03 7.48 1.03
N LEU A 77 26.03 7.37 1.91
CA LEU A 77 26.19 7.43 3.36
C LEU A 77 26.74 6.13 3.96
N SER A 78 26.96 5.09 3.14
CA SER A 78 27.43 3.77 3.56
C SER A 78 26.56 3.13 4.64
N VAL A 79 25.23 3.34 4.56
CA VAL A 79 24.27 2.70 5.45
C VAL A 79 24.35 1.18 5.25
N PRO A 80 24.64 0.38 6.28
CA PRO A 80 24.67 -1.07 6.16
C PRO A 80 23.27 -1.62 5.88
N TYR A 81 23.16 -2.51 4.90
CA TYR A 81 21.92 -3.21 4.59
C TYR A 81 22.18 -4.71 4.43
N ARG A 82 21.12 -5.50 4.62
CA ARG A 82 21.07 -6.93 4.30
C ARG A 82 19.78 -7.20 3.57
N GLU A 83 19.89 -7.82 2.41
CA GLU A 83 18.76 -8.22 1.57
C GLU A 83 18.46 -9.70 1.79
N ASN A 84 17.31 -10.16 1.29
CA ASN A 84 16.89 -11.56 1.39
C ASN A 84 16.87 -12.11 2.83
N VAL A 85 16.40 -11.31 3.79
CA VAL A 85 16.19 -11.74 5.18
C VAL A 85 14.72 -11.60 5.52
N MET A 86 14.07 -12.70 5.89
CA MET A 86 12.70 -12.69 6.39
C MET A 86 12.69 -12.55 7.91
N ILE A 87 12.24 -11.40 8.40
CA ILE A 87 11.99 -11.19 9.83
C ILE A 87 10.65 -11.82 10.17
N THR A 88 10.65 -12.68 11.19
CA THR A 88 9.47 -13.48 11.56
C THR A 88 8.97 -13.20 12.96
N LYS A 89 9.75 -12.50 13.79
CA LYS A 89 9.35 -12.08 15.14
C LYS A 89 10.24 -10.94 15.64
N LEU A 90 9.64 -9.98 16.36
CA LEU A 90 10.39 -9.00 17.15
C LEU A 90 10.72 -9.59 18.51
N VAL A 91 11.90 -9.27 19.03
CA VAL A 91 12.30 -9.69 20.38
C VAL A 91 11.84 -8.61 21.35
N SER A 92 10.70 -8.84 22.01
CA SER A 92 10.09 -7.90 22.94
C SER A 92 9.58 -8.62 24.19
N ASP A 93 9.49 -7.89 25.30
CA ASP A 93 8.81 -8.31 26.53
C ASP A 93 7.40 -7.68 26.68
N GLY A 94 6.92 -6.97 25.66
CA GLY A 94 5.66 -6.23 25.66
C GLY A 94 5.77 -4.79 26.15
N ASP A 95 6.85 -4.45 26.87
CA ASP A 95 7.11 -3.09 27.34
C ASP A 95 8.18 -2.40 26.48
N ALA A 96 9.19 -3.15 26.00
CA ALA A 96 10.28 -2.66 25.16
C ALA A 96 10.66 -3.66 24.06
N VAL A 97 11.25 -3.15 22.97
CA VAL A 97 11.87 -3.97 21.92
C VAL A 97 13.38 -4.07 22.11
N HIS A 98 13.93 -5.25 21.85
CA HIS A 98 15.35 -5.56 22.03
C HIS A 98 16.04 -6.06 20.75
N GLY A 99 15.29 -6.17 19.65
CA GLY A 99 15.81 -6.69 18.39
C GLY A 99 14.76 -7.42 17.56
N ALA A 100 15.24 -8.23 16.62
CA ALA A 100 14.41 -9.01 15.71
C ALA A 100 15.09 -10.33 15.36
N VAL A 101 14.28 -11.35 15.06
CA VAL A 101 14.73 -12.66 14.62
C VAL A 101 14.11 -13.06 13.30
N GLY A 102 14.88 -13.79 12.50
CA GLY A 102 14.50 -14.19 11.18
C GLY A 102 15.42 -15.26 10.62
N PHE A 103 15.36 -15.42 9.30
CA PHE A 103 16.28 -16.27 8.57
C PHE A 103 16.71 -15.60 7.27
N ASP A 104 17.93 -15.89 6.87
CA ASP A 104 18.44 -15.60 5.54
C ASP A 104 17.77 -16.54 4.55
N MET A 105 17.09 -15.99 3.54
CA MET A 105 16.27 -16.75 2.58
C MET A 105 17.11 -17.55 1.59
N ASP A 106 18.36 -17.15 1.35
CA ASP A 106 19.26 -17.84 0.42
C ASP A 106 19.90 -19.08 1.07
N THR A 107 20.25 -18.96 2.35
CA THR A 107 21.02 -20.00 3.09
C THR A 107 20.16 -20.80 4.08
N GLY A 108 19.02 -20.26 4.51
CA GLY A 108 18.21 -20.78 5.59
C GLY A 108 18.83 -20.59 6.98
N GLU A 109 19.93 -19.83 7.10
CA GLU A 109 20.57 -19.58 8.39
C GLU A 109 19.73 -18.63 9.25
N PHE A 110 19.54 -19.00 10.51
CA PHE A 110 18.85 -18.14 11.46
C PHE A 110 19.70 -16.95 11.88
N VAL A 111 19.04 -15.80 11.95
CA VAL A 111 19.65 -14.52 12.32
C VAL A 111 18.94 -13.91 13.51
N LEU A 112 19.72 -13.39 14.45
CA LEU A 112 19.27 -12.56 15.57
C LEU A 112 19.98 -11.22 15.47
N PHE A 113 19.19 -10.16 15.36
CA PHE A 113 19.67 -8.78 15.44
C PHE A 113 19.35 -8.24 16.81
N ASN A 114 20.36 -7.80 17.56
CA ASN A 114 20.14 -6.93 18.72
C ASN A 114 20.00 -5.48 18.25
N ALA A 115 19.01 -4.78 18.79
CA ALA A 115 18.78 -3.37 18.49
C ALA A 115 18.22 -2.66 19.73
N GLY A 116 18.67 -1.43 19.99
CA GLY A 116 18.05 -0.57 20.99
C GLY A 116 16.80 0.15 20.47
N THR A 117 16.61 0.14 19.15
CA THR A 117 15.45 0.72 18.47
C THR A 117 15.20 -0.07 17.19
N VAL A 118 13.93 -0.40 16.93
CA VAL A 118 13.48 -1.08 15.71
C VAL A 118 12.46 -0.19 15.01
N VAL A 119 12.62 0.00 13.69
CA VAL A 119 11.67 0.75 12.86
C VAL A 119 11.01 -0.22 11.89
N LEU A 120 9.69 -0.32 11.95
CA LEU A 120 8.88 -1.06 11.00
C LEU A 120 8.49 -0.13 9.83
N ALA A 121 9.00 -0.44 8.65
CA ALA A 121 8.67 0.22 7.39
C ALA A 121 8.34 -0.85 6.33
N ALA A 122 7.51 -1.82 6.72
CA ALA A 122 7.27 -3.09 5.99
C ALA A 122 6.10 -3.03 5.01
N GLY A 123 5.61 -1.82 4.69
CA GLY A 123 4.43 -1.63 3.83
C GLY A 123 3.12 -1.93 4.56
N GLY A 124 2.05 -2.07 3.78
CA GLY A 124 0.69 -2.32 4.24
C GLY A 124 0.28 -3.79 4.21
N HIS A 125 -1.03 -3.98 4.07
CA HIS A 125 -1.71 -5.28 4.14
C HIS A 125 -2.78 -5.43 3.05
N ALA A 126 -2.59 -4.78 1.90
CA ALA A 126 -3.55 -4.82 0.80
C ALA A 126 -3.73 -6.24 0.20
N ALA A 127 -2.70 -7.10 0.30
CA ALA A 127 -2.69 -8.45 -0.27
C ALA A 127 -3.47 -9.50 0.54
N ILE A 128 -4.19 -9.07 1.59
CA ILE A 128 -5.15 -9.93 2.33
C ILE A 128 -6.47 -10.12 1.56
N TYR A 129 -6.67 -9.41 0.44
CA TYR A 129 -7.78 -9.59 -0.49
C TYR A 129 -7.32 -10.37 -1.71
N ASN A 130 -8.21 -11.02 -2.45
CA ASN A 130 -7.86 -11.76 -3.67
C ASN A 130 -7.47 -10.83 -4.83
N ARG A 131 -8.16 -9.70 -4.98
CA ARG A 131 -7.86 -8.67 -5.98
C ARG A 131 -7.19 -7.48 -5.31
N HIS A 132 -5.88 -7.34 -5.53
CA HIS A 132 -5.06 -6.26 -4.98
C HIS A 132 -4.09 -5.65 -6.00
N THR A 133 -3.65 -4.42 -5.76
CA THR A 133 -2.68 -3.74 -6.65
C THR A 133 -1.23 -4.14 -6.40
N SER A 134 -0.98 -4.81 -5.26
CA SER A 134 0.36 -5.21 -4.80
C SER A 134 0.97 -6.31 -5.64
N ARG A 135 2.30 -6.34 -5.77
CA ARG A 135 3.10 -7.50 -6.24
C ARG A 135 2.92 -8.69 -5.32
N ASP A 136 3.29 -9.87 -5.82
CA ASP A 136 2.94 -11.15 -5.20
C ASP A 136 3.58 -11.31 -3.81
N ASP A 137 4.73 -10.67 -3.59
CA ASP A 137 5.52 -10.75 -2.36
C ASP A 137 5.51 -9.42 -1.55
N GLU A 138 4.55 -8.52 -1.76
CA GLU A 138 4.49 -7.24 -1.04
C GLU A 138 3.11 -6.97 -0.40
N ASN A 139 3.09 -6.13 0.64
CA ASN A 139 1.88 -5.75 1.37
C ASN A 139 1.08 -6.92 1.96
N ASN A 140 1.79 -7.91 2.51
CA ASN A 140 1.20 -9.09 3.18
C ASN A 140 0.82 -8.84 4.65
N GLY A 141 1.06 -7.63 5.18
CA GLY A 141 0.70 -7.25 6.55
C GLY A 141 1.71 -7.62 7.64
N ASP A 142 2.92 -8.05 7.25
CA ASP A 142 3.98 -8.46 8.18
C ASP A 142 4.29 -7.38 9.22
N GLY A 143 4.34 -6.10 8.82
CA GLY A 143 4.62 -5.00 9.74
C GLY A 143 3.61 -4.90 10.88
N ALA A 144 2.31 -4.93 10.57
CA ALA A 144 1.26 -4.87 11.57
C ALA A 144 1.26 -6.12 12.46
N ALA A 145 1.46 -7.32 11.87
CA ALA A 145 1.55 -8.57 12.62
C ALA A 145 2.74 -8.58 13.59
N LEU A 146 3.93 -8.18 13.13
CA LEU A 146 5.15 -8.10 13.94
C LEU A 146 4.99 -7.11 15.11
N ALA A 147 4.33 -5.97 14.88
CA ALA A 147 4.06 -4.99 15.92
C ALA A 147 3.07 -5.53 16.95
N TYR A 148 1.96 -6.11 16.50
CA TYR A 148 0.94 -6.69 17.37
C TYR A 148 1.51 -7.81 18.26
N ASP A 149 2.30 -8.71 17.68
CA ASP A 149 2.97 -9.79 18.41
C ASP A 149 4.00 -9.27 19.42
N ALA A 150 4.60 -8.10 19.17
CA ALA A 150 5.48 -7.42 20.10
C ALA A 150 4.74 -6.71 21.25
N GLY A 151 3.40 -6.66 21.21
CA GLY A 151 2.57 -5.97 22.19
C GLY A 151 2.11 -4.59 21.78
N ALA A 152 2.44 -4.13 20.57
CA ALA A 152 2.02 -2.81 20.11
C ALA A 152 0.55 -2.77 19.71
N SER A 153 -0.08 -1.63 19.95
CA SER A 153 -1.47 -1.39 19.55
C SER A 153 -1.61 -1.22 18.04
N LEU A 154 -2.67 -1.79 17.46
CA LEU A 154 -3.13 -1.48 16.10
C LEU A 154 -4.30 -0.50 16.14
N MET A 155 -4.46 0.27 15.06
CA MET A 155 -5.50 1.27 14.91
C MET A 155 -6.11 1.18 13.51
N ASP A 156 -7.43 1.35 13.42
CA ASP A 156 -8.14 1.62 12.17
C ASP A 156 -7.98 0.53 11.07
N MET A 157 -7.66 -0.71 11.45
CA MET A 157 -7.39 -1.84 10.53
C MET A 157 -8.57 -2.16 9.60
N GLU A 158 -9.80 -1.76 9.94
CA GLU A 158 -10.98 -1.89 9.10
C GLU A 158 -10.99 -0.94 7.88
N PHE A 159 -10.15 0.10 7.89
CA PHE A 159 -10.05 1.08 6.82
C PHE A 159 -9.02 0.65 5.77
N ILE A 160 -9.53 0.04 4.71
CA ILE A 160 -8.80 -0.34 3.50
C ILE A 160 -9.29 0.53 2.35
N GLN A 161 -8.36 1.13 1.59
CA GLN A 161 -8.70 1.84 0.36
C GLN A 161 -8.71 0.87 -0.81
N PHE A 162 -9.82 0.89 -1.53
CA PHE A 162 -9.94 0.25 -2.84
C PHE A 162 -9.69 1.29 -3.93
N HIS A 163 -8.69 1.04 -4.78
CA HIS A 163 -8.49 1.84 -5.98
C HIS A 163 -9.58 1.49 -6.99
N PRO A 164 -10.26 2.46 -7.62
CA PRO A 164 -11.38 2.18 -8.51
C PRO A 164 -10.98 1.47 -9.81
N THR A 165 -9.72 1.61 -10.23
CA THR A 165 -9.25 1.10 -11.53
C THR A 165 -8.03 0.20 -11.37
N GLY A 166 -8.22 -1.03 -10.87
CA GLY A 166 -7.30 -2.14 -11.13
C GLY A 166 -7.76 -2.91 -12.35
N MET A 167 -6.85 -3.60 -13.05
CA MET A 167 -7.20 -4.38 -14.24
C MET A 167 -8.20 -5.50 -13.86
N ALA A 168 -9.32 -5.55 -14.57
CA ALA A 168 -10.26 -6.66 -14.51
C ALA A 168 -10.00 -7.53 -15.73
N VAL A 169 -9.69 -8.80 -15.50
CA VAL A 169 -9.18 -9.71 -16.51
C VAL A 169 -9.84 -11.07 -16.37
N ASP A 170 -9.74 -11.89 -17.41
CA ASP A 170 -10.11 -13.31 -17.34
C ASP A 170 -9.08 -14.05 -16.47
N GLU A 171 -9.46 -14.39 -15.23
CA GLU A 171 -8.60 -15.08 -14.28
C GLU A 171 -8.42 -16.57 -14.63
N ASP A 172 -9.21 -17.11 -15.57
CA ASP A 172 -9.00 -18.46 -16.12
C ASP A 172 -7.94 -18.49 -17.24
N ASP A 173 -7.55 -17.32 -17.78
CA ASP A 173 -6.49 -17.19 -18.78
C ASP A 173 -5.11 -16.97 -18.11
N PRO A 174 -4.17 -17.93 -18.21
CA PRO A 174 -2.84 -17.82 -17.59
C PRO A 174 -1.99 -16.65 -18.08
N GLU A 175 -2.28 -16.08 -19.25
CA GLU A 175 -1.58 -14.90 -19.75
C GLU A 175 -2.05 -13.62 -19.03
N TRP A 176 -3.32 -13.60 -18.63
CA TRP A 176 -3.98 -12.44 -18.03
C TRP A 176 -4.10 -12.50 -16.51
N GLU A 177 -4.19 -13.69 -15.91
CA GLU A 177 -4.33 -13.89 -14.46
C GLU A 177 -3.31 -13.09 -13.62
N PRO A 178 -2.00 -13.02 -13.97
CA PRO A 178 -1.02 -12.23 -13.23
C PRO A 178 -1.27 -10.71 -13.23
N TRP A 179 -2.17 -10.26 -14.11
CA TRP A 179 -2.58 -8.87 -14.25
C TRP A 179 -3.84 -8.52 -13.45
N SER A 180 -4.55 -9.50 -12.88
CA SER A 180 -5.74 -9.22 -12.07
C SER A 180 -5.40 -8.25 -10.93
N GLY A 181 -6.18 -7.17 -10.84
CA GLY A 181 -5.97 -6.12 -9.86
C GLY A 181 -4.78 -5.19 -10.09
N ARG A 182 -3.89 -5.45 -11.06
CA ARG A 182 -2.75 -4.56 -11.34
C ARG A 182 -3.24 -3.13 -11.61
N LEU A 183 -2.52 -2.15 -11.06
CA LEU A 183 -2.96 -0.76 -11.06
C LEU A 183 -3.04 -0.19 -12.48
N VAL A 184 -4.23 0.26 -12.88
CA VAL A 184 -4.41 1.24 -13.95
C VAL A 184 -4.40 2.62 -13.31
N THR A 185 -3.37 3.42 -13.62
CA THR A 185 -3.12 4.68 -12.90
C THR A 185 -4.32 5.62 -12.95
N GLU A 186 -4.57 6.30 -11.82
CA GLU A 186 -5.57 7.36 -11.73
C GLU A 186 -5.35 8.50 -12.74
N ALA A 187 -4.12 8.66 -13.23
CA ALA A 187 -3.82 9.62 -14.29
C ALA A 187 -4.64 9.35 -15.57
N VAL A 188 -5.06 8.12 -15.87
CA VAL A 188 -5.93 7.85 -17.03
C VAL A 188 -7.26 8.62 -16.90
N ARG A 189 -7.90 8.58 -15.73
CA ARG A 189 -9.09 9.39 -15.44
C ARG A 189 -8.77 10.89 -15.44
N GLY A 190 -7.63 11.27 -14.82
CA GLY A 190 -7.13 12.64 -14.78
C GLY A 190 -6.95 13.30 -16.15
N GLU A 191 -6.50 12.52 -17.14
CA GLU A 191 -6.29 12.96 -18.53
C GLU A 191 -7.57 12.87 -19.40
N GLY A 192 -8.68 12.42 -18.82
CA GLY A 192 -10.02 12.46 -19.42
C GLY A 192 -10.70 11.10 -19.60
N GLY A 193 -10.09 10.00 -19.15
CA GLY A 193 -10.69 8.66 -19.21
C GLY A 193 -12.07 8.61 -18.56
N ARG A 194 -13.00 7.89 -19.21
CA ARG A 194 -14.43 7.83 -18.85
C ARG A 194 -14.82 6.42 -18.46
N LEU A 195 -15.71 6.29 -17.48
CA LEU A 195 -16.17 4.99 -17.01
C LEU A 195 -17.53 4.64 -17.62
N PHE A 196 -17.64 3.45 -18.18
CA PHE A 196 -18.85 2.92 -18.81
C PHE A 196 -19.19 1.54 -18.26
N ASN A 197 -20.46 1.28 -17.97
CA ASN A 197 -20.92 -0.05 -17.58
C ASN A 197 -21.06 -0.97 -18.82
N ALA A 198 -21.41 -2.24 -18.63
CA ALA A 198 -21.56 -3.20 -19.73
C ALA A 198 -22.70 -2.86 -20.70
N GLU A 199 -23.61 -1.96 -20.33
CA GLU A 199 -24.69 -1.46 -21.19
C GLU A 199 -24.25 -0.24 -22.03
N GLY A 200 -23.02 0.24 -21.85
CA GLY A 200 -22.47 1.42 -22.55
C GLY A 200 -22.89 2.76 -21.94
N GLU A 201 -23.42 2.77 -20.72
CA GLU A 201 -23.82 3.99 -20.01
C GLU A 201 -22.65 4.59 -19.24
N ARG A 202 -22.46 5.91 -19.36
CA ARG A 202 -21.49 6.66 -18.56
C ARG A 202 -22.02 6.91 -17.15
N PHE A 203 -22.06 5.85 -16.36
CA PHE A 203 -22.81 5.78 -15.10
C PHE A 203 -22.40 6.81 -14.04
N MET A 204 -21.17 7.33 -14.06
CA MET A 204 -20.74 8.35 -13.09
C MET A 204 -21.57 9.63 -13.12
N GLU A 205 -22.29 9.91 -14.22
CA GLU A 205 -23.29 11.00 -14.31
C GLU A 205 -24.40 10.87 -13.25
N HIS A 206 -24.68 9.65 -12.79
CA HIS A 206 -25.71 9.36 -11.78
C HIS A 206 -25.17 9.40 -10.35
N TYR A 207 -23.92 9.00 -10.15
CA TYR A 207 -23.31 8.90 -8.82
C TYR A 207 -22.62 10.18 -8.36
N SER A 208 -21.94 10.88 -9.27
CA SER A 208 -21.25 12.15 -8.99
C SER A 208 -21.34 13.10 -10.20
N PRO A 209 -22.48 13.77 -10.41
CA PRO A 209 -22.68 14.62 -11.59
C PRO A 209 -21.73 15.82 -11.66
N ASP A 210 -21.20 16.27 -10.52
CA ASP A 210 -20.31 17.43 -10.45
C ASP A 210 -18.83 17.07 -10.69
N GLN A 211 -18.35 15.93 -10.14
CA GLN A 211 -16.93 15.53 -10.19
C GLN A 211 -16.67 14.38 -11.18
N MET A 212 -17.69 13.60 -11.52
CA MET A 212 -17.61 12.50 -12.47
C MET A 212 -16.50 11.50 -12.09
N GLU A 213 -15.66 11.07 -13.04
CA GLU A 213 -14.55 10.14 -12.80
C GLU A 213 -13.42 10.75 -11.95
N LEU A 214 -13.45 12.05 -11.66
CA LEU A 214 -12.45 12.75 -10.84
C LEU A 214 -12.82 12.86 -9.35
N ASP A 215 -13.96 12.30 -8.96
CA ASP A 215 -14.36 12.25 -7.55
C ASP A 215 -13.40 11.38 -6.71
N ALA A 216 -13.58 11.43 -5.39
CA ALA A 216 -12.81 10.66 -4.42
C ALA A 216 -12.87 9.15 -4.73
N ARG A 217 -11.77 8.45 -4.46
CA ARG A 217 -11.58 7.04 -4.81
C ARG A 217 -12.68 6.15 -4.25
N ASP A 218 -13.10 6.40 -3.02
CA ASP A 218 -14.14 5.66 -2.32
C ASP A 218 -15.51 5.85 -3.00
N VAL A 219 -15.81 7.05 -3.54
CA VAL A 219 -17.04 7.31 -4.30
C VAL A 219 -17.04 6.53 -5.61
N VAL A 220 -15.96 6.64 -6.39
CA VAL A 220 -15.85 5.95 -7.69
C VAL A 220 -15.84 4.43 -7.49
N ALA A 221 -15.11 3.91 -6.51
CA ALA A 221 -15.04 2.47 -6.23
C ALA A 221 -16.40 1.91 -5.79
N ARG A 222 -17.16 2.63 -4.95
CA ARG A 222 -18.53 2.24 -4.58
C ARG A 222 -19.48 2.29 -5.77
N ALA A 223 -19.38 3.29 -6.64
CA ALA A 223 -20.20 3.37 -7.85
C ALA A 223 -19.98 2.15 -8.76
N ILE A 224 -18.71 1.77 -9.00
CA ILE A 224 -18.40 0.58 -9.79
C ILE A 224 -18.92 -0.69 -9.10
N ALA A 225 -18.68 -0.84 -7.79
CA ALA A 225 -19.19 -2.00 -7.04
C ALA A 225 -20.72 -2.10 -7.11
N GLN A 226 -21.43 -0.97 -7.08
CA GLN A 226 -22.89 -0.92 -7.23
C GLN A 226 -23.33 -1.36 -8.64
N GLU A 227 -22.67 -0.87 -9.70
CA GLU A 227 -22.96 -1.29 -11.08
C GLU A 227 -22.81 -2.81 -11.25
N VAL A 228 -21.71 -3.38 -10.72
CA VAL A 228 -21.46 -4.82 -10.76
C VAL A 228 -22.52 -5.58 -9.96
N ALA A 229 -22.82 -5.15 -8.73
CA ALA A 229 -23.82 -5.78 -7.87
C ALA A 229 -25.25 -5.74 -8.46
N GLU A 230 -25.56 -4.72 -9.25
CA GLU A 230 -26.85 -4.58 -9.94
C GLU A 230 -26.87 -5.29 -11.31
N GLY A 231 -25.82 -6.04 -11.67
CA GLY A 231 -25.76 -6.86 -12.88
C GLY A 231 -25.42 -6.09 -14.15
N ARG A 232 -24.87 -4.87 -14.03
CA ARG A 232 -24.41 -4.02 -15.15
C ARG A 232 -22.88 -4.05 -15.31
N GLY A 233 -22.18 -4.90 -14.58
CA GLY A 233 -20.74 -5.12 -14.74
C GLY A 233 -20.38 -5.99 -15.94
N THR A 234 -19.09 -6.02 -16.28
CA THR A 234 -18.51 -6.95 -17.26
C THR A 234 -18.44 -8.37 -16.70
N GLU A 235 -18.15 -9.36 -17.57
CA GLU A 235 -18.01 -10.76 -17.17
C GLU A 235 -16.87 -10.97 -16.15
N ASN A 236 -15.84 -10.12 -16.19
CA ASN A 236 -14.70 -10.13 -15.25
C ASN A 236 -14.96 -9.38 -13.93
N GLY A 237 -16.22 -9.02 -13.66
CA GLY A 237 -16.63 -8.31 -12.44
C GLY A 237 -16.16 -6.85 -12.40
N GLY A 238 -16.06 -6.20 -13.57
CA GLY A 238 -15.59 -4.83 -13.72
C GLY A 238 -16.53 -3.93 -14.52
N VAL A 239 -15.96 -2.84 -15.03
CA VAL A 239 -16.56 -1.86 -15.96
C VAL A 239 -15.49 -1.46 -16.98
N PHE A 240 -15.86 -0.70 -18.02
CA PHE A 240 -14.91 -0.20 -19.01
C PHE A 240 -14.37 1.18 -18.63
N LEU A 241 -13.07 1.37 -18.77
CA LEU A 241 -12.39 2.66 -18.75
C LEU A 241 -11.92 3.01 -20.16
N ASP A 242 -12.45 4.10 -20.70
CA ASP A 242 -12.23 4.51 -22.09
C ASP A 242 -11.56 5.90 -22.18
N ILE A 243 -10.40 5.94 -22.82
CA ILE A 243 -9.68 7.18 -23.17
C ILE A 243 -9.51 7.37 -24.69
N SER A 244 -10.07 6.49 -25.53
CA SER A 244 -9.94 6.47 -27.00
C SER A 244 -10.44 7.74 -27.71
N HIS A 245 -11.16 8.61 -27.00
CA HIS A 245 -11.54 9.94 -27.49
C HIS A 245 -10.37 10.96 -27.51
N ARG A 246 -9.21 10.60 -26.97
CA ARG A 246 -7.95 11.35 -27.06
C ARG A 246 -7.09 10.79 -28.21
N ASP A 247 -6.27 11.63 -28.81
CA ASP A 247 -5.33 11.20 -29.85
C ASP A 247 -4.23 10.29 -29.24
N ALA A 248 -3.79 9.28 -29.98
CA ALA A 248 -2.76 8.33 -29.51
C ALA A 248 -1.46 9.03 -29.06
N GLU A 249 -0.99 10.04 -29.81
CA GLU A 249 0.21 10.82 -29.46
C GLU A 249 0.09 11.48 -28.07
N PHE A 250 -1.12 11.94 -27.70
CA PHE A 250 -1.36 12.51 -26.38
C PHE A 250 -1.30 11.44 -25.28
N ILE A 251 -1.84 10.25 -25.55
CA ILE A 251 -1.81 9.13 -24.59
C ILE A 251 -0.38 8.64 -24.39
N GLU A 252 0.38 8.44 -25.48
CA GLU A 252 1.80 8.04 -25.44
C GLU A 252 2.67 9.06 -24.70
N GLU A 253 2.44 10.35 -24.90
CA GLU A 253 3.21 11.41 -24.21
C GLU A 253 2.89 11.47 -22.71
N ARG A 254 1.61 11.36 -22.34
CA ARG A 254 1.15 11.59 -20.96
C ARG A 254 1.14 10.33 -20.09
N LEU A 255 0.94 9.16 -20.69
CA LEU A 255 0.71 7.88 -20.03
C LEU A 255 1.57 6.75 -20.66
N PRO A 256 2.88 6.97 -20.88
CA PRO A 256 3.71 6.06 -21.68
C PRO A 256 3.73 4.64 -21.12
N ARG A 257 3.88 4.43 -19.81
CA ARG A 257 3.93 3.06 -19.24
C ARG A 257 2.59 2.35 -19.28
N MET A 258 1.48 3.08 -19.27
CA MET A 258 0.16 2.46 -19.38
C MET A 258 -0.09 2.02 -20.82
N TYR A 259 0.26 2.89 -21.78
CA TYR A 259 0.17 2.56 -23.19
C TYR A 259 1.05 1.36 -23.53
N GLU A 260 2.34 1.39 -23.17
CA GLU A 260 3.27 0.26 -23.37
C GLU A 260 2.77 -1.03 -22.72
N ARG A 261 2.25 -0.96 -21.49
CA ARG A 261 1.75 -2.15 -20.78
C ARG A 261 0.55 -2.79 -21.49
N PHE A 262 -0.42 -2.00 -21.93
CA PHE A 262 -1.58 -2.55 -22.63
C PHE A 262 -1.18 -3.04 -24.03
N ASP A 263 -0.29 -2.34 -24.73
CA ASP A 263 0.26 -2.77 -26.02
C ASP A 263 1.01 -4.11 -25.91
N ASP A 264 1.81 -4.30 -24.86
CA ASP A 264 2.48 -5.57 -24.55
C ASP A 264 1.48 -6.73 -24.33
N LEU A 265 0.25 -6.41 -23.92
CA LEU A 265 -0.87 -7.36 -23.75
C LEU A 265 -1.77 -7.43 -24.98
N GLY A 266 -1.38 -6.79 -26.08
CA GLY A 266 -2.12 -6.78 -27.34
C GLY A 266 -3.38 -5.91 -27.33
N VAL A 267 -3.49 -4.95 -26.40
CA VAL A 267 -4.61 -4.01 -26.27
C VAL A 267 -4.14 -2.59 -26.58
N ASP A 268 -4.71 -1.97 -27.62
CA ASP A 268 -4.46 -0.56 -27.89
C ASP A 268 -5.48 0.31 -27.15
N MET A 269 -5.07 0.85 -26.00
CA MET A 269 -5.94 1.71 -25.18
C MET A 269 -6.33 3.04 -25.84
N ALA A 270 -5.71 3.41 -26.97
CA ALA A 270 -6.11 4.55 -27.79
C ALA A 270 -7.23 4.20 -28.78
N GLU A 271 -7.46 2.91 -29.07
CA GLU A 271 -8.50 2.45 -29.97
C GLU A 271 -9.69 1.81 -29.25
N GLU A 272 -9.46 1.13 -28.12
CA GLU A 272 -10.50 0.40 -27.39
C GLU A 272 -10.47 0.62 -25.85
N PRO A 273 -11.62 0.49 -25.17
CA PRO A 273 -11.68 0.58 -23.71
C PRO A 273 -10.98 -0.60 -23.03
N VAL A 274 -10.44 -0.36 -21.82
CA VAL A 274 -9.86 -1.41 -20.97
C VAL A 274 -10.81 -1.77 -19.83
N GLU A 275 -10.85 -3.04 -19.44
CA GLU A 275 -11.66 -3.48 -18.31
C GLU A 275 -10.98 -3.20 -16.97
N VAL A 276 -11.74 -2.61 -16.05
CA VAL A 276 -11.27 -2.22 -14.73
C VAL A 276 -12.27 -2.58 -13.63
N ALA A 277 -11.76 -2.91 -12.46
CA ALA A 277 -12.55 -3.13 -11.26
C ALA A 277 -11.91 -2.45 -10.05
N PRO A 278 -12.70 -2.19 -9.00
CA PRO A 278 -12.16 -1.81 -7.72
C PRO A 278 -11.23 -2.90 -7.18
N THR A 279 -10.13 -2.46 -6.57
CA THR A 279 -9.05 -3.37 -6.14
C THR A 279 -8.44 -2.88 -4.84
N SER A 280 -8.17 -3.78 -3.89
CA SER A 280 -7.49 -3.44 -2.63
C SER A 280 -6.12 -2.80 -2.91
N HIS A 281 -5.83 -1.65 -2.31
CA HIS A 281 -4.71 -0.81 -2.75
C HIS A 281 -3.83 -0.27 -1.64
N TYR A 282 -4.41 0.18 -0.53
CA TYR A 282 -3.66 0.82 0.55
C TYR A 282 -4.35 0.58 1.90
N GLY A 283 -3.58 0.20 2.92
CA GLY A 283 -4.06 0.11 4.30
C GLY A 283 -3.96 1.46 5.01
N MET A 284 -5.08 2.10 5.34
CA MET A 284 -5.05 3.31 6.18
C MET A 284 -4.87 2.99 7.65
N GLY A 285 -5.42 1.85 8.07
CA GLY A 285 -5.12 1.26 9.36
C GLY A 285 -3.68 0.76 9.42
N GLY A 286 -3.19 0.53 10.63
CA GLY A 286 -1.84 0.05 10.85
C GLY A 286 -1.46 0.09 12.32
N VAL A 287 -0.16 0.17 12.57
CA VAL A 287 0.39 0.30 13.91
C VAL A 287 0.08 1.68 14.48
N ALA A 288 -0.47 1.72 15.69
CA ALA A 288 -0.71 2.95 16.41
C ALA A 288 0.62 3.54 16.89
N VAL A 289 0.83 4.81 16.58
CA VAL A 289 2.06 5.54 16.92
C VAL A 289 1.75 6.92 17.49
N ASP A 290 2.70 7.52 18.19
CA ASP A 290 2.68 8.91 18.62
C ASP A 290 3.02 9.89 17.47
N ASP A 291 3.22 11.17 17.81
CA ASP A 291 3.56 12.22 16.84
C ASP A 291 4.93 12.02 16.18
N HIS A 292 5.78 11.17 16.75
CA HIS A 292 7.13 10.87 16.28
C HIS A 292 7.27 9.52 15.59
N GLY A 293 6.19 8.73 15.51
CA GLY A 293 6.21 7.39 14.95
C GLY A 293 6.58 6.30 15.95
N GLU A 294 6.68 6.60 17.25
CA GLU A 294 6.96 5.62 18.31
C GLU A 294 5.66 4.94 18.76
N THR A 295 5.70 3.62 18.97
CA THR A 295 4.56 2.82 19.44
C THR A 295 4.41 2.89 20.97
N ASP A 296 3.43 2.18 21.53
CA ASP A 296 3.31 1.94 22.97
C ASP A 296 4.34 0.91 23.52
N VAL A 297 5.13 0.28 22.64
CA VAL A 297 6.30 -0.53 23.00
C VAL A 297 7.57 0.32 22.85
N ASP A 298 8.31 0.46 23.96
CA ASP A 298 9.47 1.33 24.04
C ASP A 298 10.57 0.96 23.03
N GLY A 299 11.00 1.93 22.23
CA GLY A 299 12.01 1.73 21.18
C GLY A 299 11.49 1.05 19.91
N LEU A 300 10.19 0.72 19.81
CA LEU A 300 9.58 0.25 18.57
C LEU A 300 8.89 1.42 17.86
N PHE A 301 9.23 1.64 16.60
CA PHE A 301 8.68 2.65 15.73
C PHE A 301 7.99 2.02 14.53
N ALA A 302 7.02 2.71 13.94
CA ALA A 302 6.43 2.36 12.66
C ALA A 302 6.26 3.62 11.78
N ILE A 303 6.56 3.49 10.49
CA ILE A 303 6.47 4.60 9.51
C ILE A 303 5.90 4.14 8.17
N GLY A 304 5.47 5.09 7.34
CA GLY A 304 4.88 4.82 6.03
C GLY A 304 3.55 4.06 6.16
N GLU A 305 3.24 3.20 5.19
CA GLU A 305 1.97 2.43 5.19
C GLU A 305 1.84 1.44 6.35
N THR A 306 2.91 1.19 7.12
CA THR A 306 2.82 0.35 8.31
C THR A 306 2.14 1.07 9.49
N MET A 307 2.16 2.40 9.54
CA MET A 307 1.54 3.18 10.64
C MET A 307 0.14 3.68 10.29
N ALA A 308 -0.66 3.93 11.34
CA ALA A 308 -1.99 4.53 11.23
C ALA A 308 -2.02 6.01 11.67
N GLY A 309 -3.08 6.70 11.26
CA GLY A 309 -3.51 7.99 11.82
C GLY A 309 -3.41 9.19 10.89
N VAL A 310 -2.54 9.19 9.86
CA VAL A 310 -2.44 10.32 8.92
C VAL A 310 -3.65 10.41 8.00
N HIS A 311 -4.15 9.26 7.52
CA HIS A 311 -5.14 9.22 6.45
C HIS A 311 -6.57 9.05 6.95
N GLY A 312 -6.78 8.53 8.16
CA GLY A 312 -8.11 8.25 8.69
C GLY A 312 -8.87 7.27 7.79
N ALA A 313 -10.16 7.55 7.52
CA ALA A 313 -11.01 6.60 6.82
C ALA A 313 -10.79 6.53 5.29
N ASN A 314 -10.09 7.50 4.68
CA ASN A 314 -9.78 7.48 3.26
C ASN A 314 -8.57 8.37 2.93
N ARG A 315 -7.65 7.80 2.15
CA ARG A 315 -6.40 8.46 1.76
C ARG A 315 -6.55 9.28 0.49
N LEU A 316 -6.05 10.51 0.52
CA LEU A 316 -5.88 11.34 -0.68
C LEU A 316 -4.76 10.78 -1.59
N GLY A 317 -5.04 10.68 -2.90
CA GLY A 317 -4.04 10.27 -3.88
C GLY A 317 -2.78 11.13 -3.82
N GLY A 318 -1.60 10.49 -3.84
CA GLY A 318 -0.30 11.17 -3.77
C GLY A 318 0.27 11.34 -2.35
N ASN A 319 -0.54 11.14 -1.30
CA ASN A 319 -0.08 11.35 0.08
C ASN A 319 0.67 10.16 0.71
N SER A 320 0.66 8.95 0.12
CA SER A 320 1.35 7.80 0.73
C SER A 320 2.87 7.99 0.68
N LEU A 321 3.42 8.36 -0.49
CA LEU A 321 4.84 8.65 -0.63
C LEU A 321 5.27 9.85 0.23
N ALA A 322 4.38 10.85 0.35
CA ALA A 322 4.61 12.02 1.18
C ALA A 322 4.73 11.64 2.68
N GLU A 323 3.80 10.83 3.18
CA GLU A 323 3.86 10.29 4.55
C GLU A 323 5.14 9.50 4.77
N THR A 324 5.50 8.57 3.87
CA THR A 324 6.71 7.75 4.01
C THR A 324 7.96 8.60 4.20
N VAL A 325 8.13 9.64 3.38
CA VAL A 325 9.32 10.52 3.47
C VAL A 325 9.25 11.42 4.71
N ALA A 326 8.09 11.99 5.02
CA ALA A 326 7.92 12.87 6.18
C ALA A 326 8.19 12.13 7.49
N TYR A 327 7.58 10.96 7.69
CA TYR A 327 7.78 10.17 8.90
C TYR A 327 9.16 9.49 8.96
N GLY A 328 9.79 9.20 7.81
CA GLY A 328 11.19 8.78 7.78
C GLY A 328 12.11 9.81 8.43
N VAL A 329 11.89 11.11 8.19
CA VAL A 329 12.65 12.18 8.83
C VAL A 329 12.26 12.35 10.29
N VAL A 330 10.96 12.46 10.58
CA VAL A 330 10.47 12.69 11.95
C VAL A 330 10.92 11.59 12.92
N ALA A 331 10.76 10.32 12.54
CA ALA A 331 11.22 9.20 13.34
C ALA A 331 12.75 9.14 13.40
N GLY A 332 13.43 9.39 12.28
CA GLY A 332 14.90 9.40 12.22
C GLY A 332 15.54 10.43 13.17
N GLU A 333 15.00 11.65 13.22
CA GLU A 333 15.43 12.71 14.15
C GLU A 333 15.18 12.31 15.61
N ARG A 334 13.99 11.78 15.90
CA ARG A 334 13.64 11.30 17.25
C ARG A 334 14.58 10.19 17.73
N ILE A 335 14.89 9.24 16.85
CA ILE A 335 15.79 8.13 17.14
C ILE A 335 17.21 8.66 17.33
N ALA A 336 17.69 9.58 16.50
CA ALA A 336 19.02 10.16 16.63
C ALA A 336 19.24 10.88 17.97
N ASP A 337 18.20 11.54 18.50
CA ASP A 337 18.25 12.22 19.80
C ASP A 337 18.28 11.25 21.00
N ARG A 338 17.72 10.05 20.83
CA ARG A 338 17.53 9.05 21.90
C ARG A 338 18.54 7.90 21.87
N ALA A 339 19.14 7.61 20.71
CA ALA A 339 19.95 6.43 20.49
C ALA A 339 21.16 6.36 21.45
N ASP A 340 21.19 5.31 22.29
CA ASP A 340 22.26 5.08 23.28
C ASP A 340 23.11 3.83 22.95
N GLY A 341 23.09 3.41 21.68
CA GLY A 341 23.87 2.28 21.16
C GLY A 341 23.02 1.13 20.59
N PRO A 342 23.64 -0.02 20.27
CA PRO A 342 22.99 -1.10 19.54
C PRO A 342 22.01 -1.93 20.39
N GLY A 343 21.77 -1.56 21.64
CA GLY A 343 20.99 -2.35 22.59
C GLY A 343 21.58 -3.73 22.87
N THR A 344 20.90 -4.51 23.70
CA THR A 344 21.24 -5.89 24.01
C THR A 344 19.98 -6.73 24.13
N VAL A 345 20.03 -7.97 23.66
CA VAL A 345 18.96 -8.96 23.90
C VAL A 345 19.20 -9.60 25.26
N PRO A 346 18.28 -9.47 26.23
CA PRO A 346 18.36 -10.15 27.52
C PRO A 346 18.45 -11.66 27.35
N ASP A 347 19.27 -12.32 28.17
CA ASP A 347 19.43 -13.79 28.11
C ASP A 347 18.11 -14.52 28.36
N ASP A 348 17.27 -14.00 29.26
CA ASP A 348 15.93 -14.56 29.51
C ASP A 348 15.07 -14.57 28.25
N LEU A 349 15.04 -13.47 27.46
CA LEU A 349 14.30 -13.42 26.18
C LEU A 349 14.94 -14.30 25.11
N ARG A 350 16.26 -14.45 25.10
CA ARG A 350 16.92 -15.39 24.19
C ARG A 350 16.45 -16.82 24.46
N GLU A 351 16.43 -17.24 25.72
CA GLU A 351 16.02 -18.59 26.11
C GLU A 351 14.51 -18.82 25.99
N SER A 352 13.68 -17.81 26.32
CA SER A 352 12.22 -17.95 26.39
C SER A 352 11.49 -17.64 25.08
N LEU A 353 12.08 -16.86 24.18
CA LEU A 353 11.43 -16.42 22.93
C LEU A 353 12.24 -16.81 21.70
N VAL A 354 13.53 -16.44 21.63
CA VAL A 354 14.34 -16.63 20.41
C VAL A 354 14.60 -18.10 20.10
N GLU A 355 15.14 -18.85 21.07
CA GLU A 355 15.46 -20.27 20.85
C GLU A 355 14.22 -21.15 20.58
N PRO A 356 13.08 -20.97 21.28
CA PRO A 356 11.83 -21.64 20.92
C PRO A 356 11.35 -21.30 19.52
N HIS A 357 11.35 -20.03 19.13
CA HIS A 357 10.92 -19.60 17.80
C HIS A 357 11.75 -20.24 16.68
N PHE A 358 13.08 -20.29 16.83
CA PHE A 358 13.95 -21.02 15.89
C PHE A 358 13.68 -22.53 15.83
N ARG A 359 13.30 -23.15 16.95
CA ARG A 359 12.89 -24.56 16.96
C ARG A 359 11.57 -24.76 16.22
N GLU A 360 10.61 -23.85 16.40
CA GLU A 360 9.32 -23.86 15.70
C GLU A 360 9.48 -23.69 14.20
N LEU A 361 10.27 -22.70 13.74
CA LEU A 361 10.56 -22.51 12.31
C LEU A 361 11.20 -23.76 11.68
N ARG A 362 12.14 -24.42 12.36
CA ARG A 362 12.72 -25.69 11.87
C ARG A 362 11.70 -26.81 11.78
N ALA A 363 10.79 -26.89 12.75
CA ALA A 363 9.74 -27.89 12.76
C ALA A 363 8.75 -27.63 11.61
N MET A 364 8.37 -26.37 11.40
CA MET A 364 7.45 -25.95 10.34
C MET A 364 8.01 -26.22 8.95
N ALA A 365 9.30 -25.95 8.72
CA ALA A 365 9.97 -26.19 7.44
C ALA A 365 9.99 -27.66 6.99
N ASN A 366 9.75 -28.61 7.90
CA ASN A 366 9.73 -30.05 7.61
C ASN A 366 8.34 -30.67 7.88
N ASN A 367 7.29 -29.85 7.93
CA ASN A 367 5.95 -30.29 8.25
C ASN A 367 5.16 -30.66 6.99
N ASP A 368 4.75 -31.93 6.89
CA ASP A 368 3.81 -32.43 5.88
C ASP A 368 2.37 -32.34 6.43
N GLY A 369 1.91 -31.12 6.72
CA GLY A 369 0.58 -30.88 7.28
C GLY A 369 -0.56 -31.30 6.34
N GLU A 370 -1.79 -31.33 6.85
CA GLU A 370 -2.98 -31.73 6.07
C GLU A 370 -3.49 -30.61 5.13
N HIS A 371 -3.07 -29.37 5.35
CA HIS A 371 -3.52 -28.19 4.62
C HIS A 371 -2.42 -27.61 3.73
N ASP A 372 -2.78 -27.28 2.50
CA ASP A 372 -1.92 -26.51 1.60
C ASP A 372 -1.97 -25.03 1.96
N VAL A 373 -0.81 -24.39 2.14
CA VAL A 373 -0.72 -22.97 2.57
C VAL A 373 -1.32 -22.03 1.52
N GLY A 374 -1.12 -22.33 0.23
CA GLY A 374 -1.68 -21.53 -0.86
C GLY A 374 -3.21 -21.57 -0.86
N ALA A 375 -3.79 -22.75 -0.64
CA ALA A 375 -5.24 -22.93 -0.50
C ALA A 375 -5.80 -22.16 0.71
N VAL A 376 -5.14 -22.24 1.87
CA VAL A 376 -5.58 -21.49 3.08
C VAL A 376 -5.54 -19.98 2.83
N LEU A 377 -4.50 -19.47 2.18
CA LEU A 377 -4.39 -18.05 1.83
C LEU A 377 -5.45 -17.63 0.80
N ALA A 378 -5.76 -18.49 -0.18
CA ALA A 378 -6.83 -18.23 -1.14
C ALA A 378 -8.20 -18.15 -0.46
N ASP A 379 -8.51 -19.11 0.43
CA ASP A 379 -9.75 -19.13 1.20
C ASP A 379 -9.89 -17.88 2.08
N LEU A 380 -8.80 -17.45 2.73
CA LEU A 380 -8.78 -16.23 3.53
C LEU A 380 -9.03 -14.98 2.67
N ARG A 381 -8.37 -14.89 1.52
CA ARG A 381 -8.52 -13.77 0.58
C ARG A 381 -9.93 -13.66 0.01
N GLU A 382 -10.55 -14.80 -0.30
CA GLU A 382 -11.94 -14.86 -0.74
C GLU A 382 -12.90 -14.45 0.38
N LEU A 383 -12.70 -14.96 1.60
CA LEU A 383 -13.47 -14.58 2.78
C LEU A 383 -13.41 -13.06 3.02
N MET A 384 -12.21 -12.48 2.96
CA MET A 384 -12.01 -11.04 3.12
C MET A 384 -12.74 -10.25 2.02
N TRP A 385 -12.68 -10.70 0.77
CA TRP A 385 -13.39 -10.05 -0.34
C TRP A 385 -14.91 -10.08 -0.17
N GLU A 386 -15.45 -11.25 0.16
CA GLU A 386 -16.89 -11.48 0.28
C GLU A 386 -17.51 -10.72 1.46
N HIS A 387 -16.86 -10.77 2.63
CA HIS A 387 -17.46 -10.28 3.87
C HIS A 387 -16.93 -8.93 4.33
N ALA A 388 -15.71 -8.57 3.93
CA ALA A 388 -15.04 -7.32 4.31
C ALA A 388 -14.59 -6.48 3.10
N GLY A 389 -15.17 -6.71 1.92
CA GLY A 389 -14.94 -5.93 0.70
C GLY A 389 -15.50 -4.50 0.75
N ILE A 390 -15.88 -3.93 -0.40
CA ILE A 390 -16.27 -2.51 -0.52
C ILE A 390 -17.62 -2.22 0.12
N LEU A 391 -18.61 -3.06 -0.14
CA LEU A 391 -19.96 -2.94 0.40
C LEU A 391 -20.10 -3.93 1.55
N ARG A 392 -20.40 -3.41 2.74
CA ARG A 392 -20.42 -4.20 3.99
C ARG A 392 -21.74 -4.02 4.70
N ASP A 393 -22.26 -5.09 5.28
CA ASP A 393 -23.36 -5.06 6.22
C ASP A 393 -23.07 -5.95 7.44
N GLU A 394 -23.84 -5.72 8.52
CA GLU A 394 -23.65 -6.39 9.80
C GLU A 394 -23.83 -7.91 9.72
N ALA A 395 -24.70 -8.41 8.84
CA ALA A 395 -24.94 -9.84 8.70
C ALA A 395 -23.75 -10.52 8.00
N SER A 396 -23.30 -9.96 6.88
CA SER A 396 -22.16 -10.48 6.13
C SER A 396 -20.87 -10.43 6.97
N LEU A 397 -20.62 -9.34 7.69
CA LEU A 397 -19.43 -9.23 8.55
C LEU A 397 -19.41 -10.29 9.67
N ARG A 398 -20.58 -10.58 10.28
CA ARG A 398 -20.66 -11.64 11.30
C ARG A 398 -20.41 -13.02 10.73
N GLU A 399 -20.95 -13.30 9.55
CA GLU A 399 -20.71 -14.56 8.86
C GLU A 399 -19.22 -14.73 8.51
N GLY A 400 -18.57 -13.67 8.03
CA GLY A 400 -17.12 -13.65 7.81
C GLY A 400 -16.32 -13.94 9.07
N LEU A 401 -16.69 -13.35 10.21
CA LEU A 401 -16.03 -13.63 11.50
C LEU A 401 -16.20 -15.08 11.95
N ASP A 402 -17.41 -15.64 11.80
CA ASP A 402 -17.69 -17.03 12.16
C ASP A 402 -16.88 -18.01 11.27
N ARG A 403 -16.74 -17.70 9.97
CA ARG A 403 -15.90 -18.46 9.03
C ARG A 403 -14.41 -18.32 9.35
N LEU A 404 -13.93 -17.11 9.65
CA LEU A 404 -12.53 -16.85 9.97
C LEU A 404 -12.08 -17.60 11.22
N ALA A 405 -12.95 -17.76 12.21
CA ALA A 405 -12.65 -18.53 13.41
C ALA A 405 -12.53 -20.05 13.16
N ALA A 406 -12.95 -20.53 11.99
CA ALA A 406 -12.90 -21.94 11.59
C ALA A 406 -11.76 -22.26 10.60
N VAL A 407 -11.13 -21.23 10.03
CA VAL A 407 -9.85 -21.32 9.30
C VAL A 407 -8.72 -21.41 10.32
#